data_AF-A0A419AX08-F1
#
_entry.id   AF-A0A419AX08-F1
#
_cell.length_a   1.000
_cell.length_b   1.000
_cell.length_c   1.000
_cell.angle_alpha   90.00
_cell.angle_beta   90.00
_cell.angle_gamma   90.00
#
_symmetry.space_group_name_H-M   'P 1'
#
loop_
_entity.id
_entity.type
_entity.pdbx_description
1 polymer ?
#
loop_
_entity_poly.entity_id
_entity_poly.type
_entity_poly.pdbx_seq_one_letter_code
_entity_poly.pdbx_strand_id
1 'polypeptide(L)' 'VGMTSFGESAPAELLFEEFGFTVDNVVEKAQALLK' A
#
# COMPACT_ATOMS: atom_id res chain seq x y z
N VAL A 1 0.45 -3.75 -5.27
CA VAL A 1 0.36 -2.53 -4.44
C VAL A 1 -0.31 -1.47 -5.28
N GLY A 2 -1.40 -0.88 -4.77
CA GLY A 2 -2.28 0.02 -5.52
C GLY A 2 -3.65 0.14 -4.82
N MET A 3 -4.50 1.05 -5.29
CA MET A 3 -5.80 1.32 -4.67
C MET A 3 -6.94 0.66 -5.45
N THR A 4 -7.90 0.07 -4.74
CA THR A 4 -9.14 -0.50 -5.30
C THR A 4 -10.40 0.25 -4.85
N SER A 5 -10.24 1.29 -4.05
CA SER A 5 -11.27 2.20 -3.57
C SER A 5 -10.92 3.65 -3.90
N PHE A 6 -11.88 4.56 -3.68
CA PHE A 6 -11.59 5.99 -3.72
C PHE A 6 -10.65 6.40 -2.58
N GLY A 7 -9.98 7.54 -2.77
CA GLY A 7 -9.17 8.17 -1.74
C GLY A 7 -10.03 8.87 -0.69
N GLU A 8 -9.37 9.37 0.34
CA GLU A 8 -9.99 10.08 1.45
C GLU A 8 -9.27 11.43 1.70
N SER A 9 -9.91 12.32 2.46
CA SER A 9 -9.34 13.61 2.81
C SER A 9 -8.56 13.53 4.11
N ALA A 10 -7.25 13.27 4.03
CA ALA A 10 -6.32 13.30 5.15
C ALA A 10 -4.88 13.57 4.67
N PRO A 11 -3.92 13.84 5.58
CA PRO A 11 -2.51 13.94 5.23
C PRO A 11 -2.00 12.68 4.51
N ALA A 12 -1.20 12.88 3.47
CA ALA A 12 -0.74 11.79 2.59
C ALA A 12 -0.01 10.66 3.33
N GLU A 13 0.79 11.00 4.35
CA GLU A 13 1.56 10.01 5.12
C GLU A 13 0.66 9.00 5.84
N LEU A 14 -0.44 9.48 6.43
CA LEU A 14 -1.45 8.63 7.06
C LEU A 14 -2.18 7.78 6.02
N LEU A 15 -2.55 8.37 4.90
CA LEU A 15 -3.24 7.65 3.82
C LEU A 15 -2.34 6.58 3.19
N PHE A 16 -1.03 6.80 3.12
CA PHE A 16 -0.11 5.82 2.55
C PHE A 16 -0.01 4.58 3.42
N GLU A 17 0.03 4.75 4.75
CA GLU A 17 -0.01 3.62 5.68
C GLU A 17 -1.34 2.87 5.58
N GLU A 18 -2.47 3.59 5.62
CA GLU A 18 -3.82 3.01 5.53
C GLU A 18 -4.09 2.27 4.21
N PHE A 19 -3.68 2.84 3.07
CA PHE A 19 -3.80 2.17 1.78
C PHE A 19 -2.69 1.14 1.49
N GLY A 20 -1.81 0.89 2.47
CA GLY A 20 -0.78 -0.14 2.39
C GLY A 20 0.36 0.20 1.42
N PHE A 21 0.61 1.47 1.13
CA PHE A 21 1.79 1.95 0.43
C PHE A 21 3.02 1.99 1.35
N THR A 22 3.30 0.86 1.99
CA THR A 22 4.47 0.65 2.85
C THR A 22 5.51 -0.20 2.14
N VAL A 23 6.79 -0.01 2.49
CA VAL A 23 7.90 -0.79 1.93
C VAL A 23 7.70 -2.28 2.20
N ASP A 24 7.28 -2.64 3.41
CA ASP A 24 7.07 -4.03 3.81
C ASP A 24 6.02 -4.72 2.96
N ASN A 25 4.87 -4.07 2.70
CA ASN A 25 3.83 -4.63 1.84
C ASN A 25 4.32 -4.80 0.39
N VAL A 26 5.13 -3.86 -0.13
CA VAL A 26 5.72 -4.00 -1.47
C VAL A 26 6.63 -5.24 -1.54
N VAL A 27 7.52 -5.41 -0.55
CA VAL A 27 8.45 -6.54 -0.49
C VAL A 27 7.69 -7.86 -0.36
N GLU A 28 6.70 -7.93 0.53
CA GLU A 28 5.88 -9.13 0.72
C GLU A 28 5.16 -9.54 -0.57
N LYS A 29 4.50 -8.59 -1.25
CA LYS A 29 3.80 -8.87 -2.50
C LYS A 29 4.75 -9.30 -3.61
N ALA A 30 5.93 -8.69 -3.71
CA ALA A 30 6.95 -9.09 -4.68
C ALA A 30 7.44 -10.52 -4.42
N GLN A 31 7.74 -10.86 -3.16
CA GLN A 31 8.18 -12.21 -2.78
C GLN A 31 7.08 -13.26 -3.02
N ALA A 32 5.81 -12.92 -2.80
CA ALA A 32 4.68 -13.82 -3.05
C ALA A 32 4.56 -14.23 -4.53
N LEU A 33 5.01 -13.38 -5.47
CA LEU A 33 5.01 -13.68 -6.91
C LEU A 33 6.21 -14.55 -7.35
N LEU A 34 7.25 -14.66 -6.53
CA LEU A 34 8.48 -15.39 -6.84
C LEU A 34 8.50 -16.82 -6.23
N LYS A 35 7.44 -17.22 -5.54
CA LYS A 35 7.22 -18.60 -5.06
C LYS A 35 6.54 -19.42 -6.15
#